data_AF-A0A4Q2XZZ0-F1
#
_entry.id   AF-A0A4Q2XZZ0-F1
#
_cell.length_a   1.000
_cell.length_b   1.000
_cell.length_c   1.000
_cell.angle_alpha   90.00
_cell.angle_beta   90.00
_cell.angle_gamma   90.00
#
_symmetry.space_group_name_H-M   'P 1'
#
loop_
_entity.id
_entity.type
_entity.pdbx_description
1 polymer ?
#
loop_
_entity_poly.entity_id
_entity_poly.type
_entity_poly.pdbx_seq_one_letter_code
_entity_poly.pdbx_strand_id
1 'polypeptide(L)' 'METRANHVWVGAVTLVLLAMLAAFIIWLARLGQGDQNEYDIFFKQSVSGLAKGSQVNFAGVPVGQVSDIVLWD' A
#
# COMPACT_ATOMS: atom_id res chain seq x y z
N MET A 1 45.14 -31.49 -6.49
CA MET A 1 43.97 -30.98 -5.72
C MET A 1 43.26 -30.00 -6.62
N GLU A 2 42.17 -30.44 -7.25
CA GLU A 2 41.48 -29.66 -8.29
C GLU A 2 40.23 -29.03 -7.67
N THR A 3 40.39 -27.86 -7.06
CA THR A 3 39.25 -27.06 -6.58
C THR A 3 38.60 -26.37 -7.77
N ARG A 4 37.80 -27.12 -8.54
CA ARG A 4 36.85 -26.53 -9.50
C ARG A 4 35.82 -25.73 -8.71
N ALA A 5 36.13 -24.46 -8.53
CA ALA A 5 35.41 -23.59 -7.64
C ALA A 5 34.06 -23.21 -8.26
N ASN A 6 32.98 -23.70 -7.66
CA ASN A 6 31.61 -23.53 -8.15
C ASN A 6 31.03 -22.12 -7.87
N HIS A 7 31.87 -21.08 -7.84
CA HIS A 7 31.48 -19.74 -7.43
C HIS A 7 30.43 -19.12 -8.34
N VAL A 8 30.45 -19.45 -9.63
CA VAL A 8 29.43 -19.02 -10.59
C VAL A 8 28.06 -19.55 -10.22
N TRP A 9 27.96 -20.81 -9.78
CA TRP A 9 26.70 -21.40 -9.34
C TRP A 9 26.23 -20.85 -8.01
N VAL A 10 27.14 -20.62 -7.06
CA VAL A 10 26.80 -19.95 -5.81
C VAL A 10 26.23 -18.56 -6.11
N GLY A 11 26.89 -17.78 -6.96
CA GLY A 11 26.41 -16.47 -7.40
C GLY A 11 25.05 -16.53 -8.11
N ALA A 12 24.85 -17.51 -8.99
CA ALA A 12 23.58 -17.72 -9.68
C ALA A 12 22.43 -18.02 -8.70
N VAL A 13 22.66 -18.92 -7.73
CA VAL A 13 21.66 -19.26 -6.70
C VAL A 13 21.35 -18.03 -5.83
N THR A 14 22.36 -17.27 -5.43
CA THR A 14 22.14 -16.04 -4.65
C THR A 14 21.33 -15.00 -5.42
N LEU A 15 21.62 -14.79 -6.70
CA LEU A 15 20.85 -13.86 -7.55
C LEU A 15 19.39 -14.31 -7.71
N VAL A 16 19.16 -15.61 -7.90
CA VAL A 16 17.81 -16.17 -7.99
C VAL A 16 17.04 -15.97 -6.68
N LEU A 17 17.68 -16.20 -5.53
CA LEU A 17 17.06 -15.96 -4.22
C LEU A 17 16.71 -14.48 -4.02
N LEU A 18 17.59 -13.56 -4.41
CA LEU A 18 17.31 -12.12 -4.34
C LEU A 18 16.16 -11.71 -5.26
N ALA A 19 16.08 -12.26 -6.47
CA ALA A 19 14.99 -12.00 -7.39
C ALA A 19 13.65 -12.50 -6.84
N MET A 20 13.62 -13.71 -6.26
CA MET A 20 12.43 -14.24 -5.59
C MET A 20 12.02 -13.39 -4.40
N LEU A 21 12.97 -12.95 -3.58
CA LEU A 21 12.71 -12.07 -2.45
C LEU A 21 12.09 -10.74 -2.91
N ALA A 22 12.65 -10.13 -3.95
CA ALA A 22 12.10 -8.89 -4.52
C ALA A 22 10.67 -9.09 -5.06
N ALA A 23 10.42 -10.17 -5.79
CA ALA A 23 9.08 -10.51 -6.28
C ALA A 23 8.09 -10.73 -5.13
N PHE A 24 8.53 -11.39 -4.05
CA PHE A 24 7.71 -11.62 -2.86
C PHE A 24 7.33 -10.30 -2.16
N ILE A 25 8.28 -9.36 -2.03
CA ILE A 25 8.02 -8.03 -1.46
C ILE A 25 6.99 -7.27 -2.30
N ILE A 26 7.13 -7.27 -3.63
CA ILE A 26 6.20 -6.60 -4.55
C ILE A 26 4.80 -7.21 -4.46
N TRP A 27 4.72 -8.55 -4.42
CA TRP A 27 3.45 -9.24 -4.26
C TRP A 27 2.78 -8.92 -2.92
N LEU A 28 3.53 -8.92 -1.82
CA LEU A 28 3.02 -8.59 -0.49
C LEU A 28 2.54 -7.14 -0.38
N ALA A 29 3.29 -6.19 -0.95
CA ALA A 29 2.88 -4.79 -1.00
C ALA A 29 1.56 -4.59 -1.76
N ARG A 30 1.33 -5.40 -2.80
CA ARG A 30 0.07 -5.39 -3.56
C ARG A 30 -1.11 -5.97 -2.77
N LEU A 31 -0.87 -6.95 -1.90
CA LEU A 31 -1.90 -7.54 -1.03
C LEU A 31 -2.42 -6.57 0.04
N GLY A 32 -1.57 -5.66 0.53
CA GLY A 32 -1.95 -4.66 1.54
C GLY A 32 -2.77 -3.49 1.02
N GLN A 33 -2.80 -3.30 -0.31
CA GLN A 33 -3.61 -2.29 -0.99
C GLN A 33 -5.01 -2.87 -1.23
N GLY A 34 -5.72 -3.26 -0.17
CA GLY A 34 -7.14 -3.61 -0.28
C GLY A 34 -7.91 -2.44 -0.90
N ASP A 35 -8.98 -2.72 -1.65
CA ASP A 35 -9.77 -1.72 -2.39
C ASP A 35 -10.18 -0.53 -1.49
N GLN A 36 -9.35 0.51 -1.48
CA GLN A 36 -9.68 1.80 -0.89
C GLN A 36 -10.61 2.50 -1.88
N ASN A 37 -11.89 2.17 -1.80
CA ASN A 37 -12.91 2.83 -2.60
C ASN A 37 -13.04 4.27 -2.10
N GLU A 38 -12.65 5.22 -2.93
CA GLU A 38 -12.82 6.63 -2.66
C GLU A 38 -14.27 7.02 -2.99
N TYR A 39 -14.93 7.71 -2.06
CA TYR A 39 -16.33 8.12 -2.20
C TYR A 39 -16.43 9.63 -2.00
N ASP A 40 -17.03 10.30 -2.97
CA ASP A 40 -17.36 11.71 -2.85
C ASP A 40 -18.72 11.89 -2.19
N ILE A 41 -18.76 12.68 -1.12
CA ILE A 41 -19.99 12.99 -0.38
C ILE A 41 -20.27 14.48 -0.51
N PHE A 42 -21.44 14.80 -1.08
CA PHE A 42 -21.87 16.18 -1.27
C PHE A 42 -22.64 16.70 -0.05
N PHE A 43 -22.13 17.78 0.54
CA PHE A 43 -22.80 18.48 1.63
C PHE A 43 -23.38 19.81 1.13
N LYS A 44 -24.67 20.04 1.38
CA LYS A 44 -25.36 21.31 1.04
C LYS A 44 -25.09 22.44 2.04
N GLN A 45 -24.54 22.11 3.20
CA GLN A 45 -24.24 23.03 4.30
C GLN A 45 -22.75 22.99 4.61
N SER A 46 -22.25 24.03 5.27
CA SER A 46 -20.85 24.10 5.68
C SER A 46 -20.46 22.92 6.60
N VAL A 47 -19.37 22.24 6.26
CA VAL A 47 -18.77 21.15 7.04
C VAL A 47 -17.71 21.66 8.03
N SER A 48 -18.02 22.77 8.72
CA SER A 48 -17.11 23.41 9.66
C SER A 48 -16.63 22.44 10.75
N GLY A 49 -15.31 22.26 10.86
CA GLY A 49 -14.69 21.36 11.83
C GLY A 49 -14.19 20.03 11.25
N LEU A 50 -14.51 19.71 9.99
CA LEU A 50 -13.86 18.61 9.27
C LEU A 50 -12.51 19.05 8.70
N ALA A 51 -11.52 18.18 8.82
CA ALA A 51 -10.18 18.38 8.29
C ALA A 51 -9.75 17.16 7.46
N LYS A 52 -8.76 17.35 6.59
CA LYS A 52 -8.09 16.24 5.91
C LYS A 52 -7.47 15.32 6.97
N GLY A 53 -7.66 14.02 6.83
CA GLY A 53 -7.24 13.02 7.82
C GLY A 53 -8.20 12.85 8.99
N SER A 54 -9.34 13.56 9.04
CA SER A 54 -10.41 13.25 10.00
C SER A 54 -10.89 11.81 9.81
N GLN A 55 -11.09 11.09 10.92
CA GLN A 55 -11.47 9.69 10.87
C GLN A 55 -12.95 9.52 10.48
N VAL A 56 -13.21 8.61 9.55
CA VAL A 56 -14.57 8.24 9.12
C VAL A 56 -14.95 6.96 9.84
N ASN A 57 -16.03 7.03 10.61
CA ASN A 57 -16.52 5.91 11.40
C ASN A 57 -17.84 5.38 10.83
N PHE A 58 -17.97 4.06 10.76
CA PHE A 58 -19.23 3.38 10.48
C PHE A 58 -19.70 2.67 11.76
N ALA A 59 -20.85 3.05 12.29
CA ALA A 59 -21.39 2.51 13.55
C ALA A 59 -20.39 2.54 14.73
N GLY A 60 -19.52 3.56 14.78
CA GLY A 60 -18.50 3.71 15.83
C GLY A 60 -17.18 2.99 15.56
N VAL A 61 -17.08 2.23 14.47
CA VAL A 61 -15.84 1.56 14.04
C VAL A 61 -15.13 2.43 12.99
N PRO A 62 -13.83 2.73 13.14
CA PRO A 62 -13.09 3.48 12.13
C PRO A 62 -12.95 2.66 10.84
N VAL A 63 -13.46 3.21 9.74
CA VAL A 63 -13.46 2.56 8.42
C VAL A 63 -12.60 3.30 7.40
N GLY A 64 -12.22 4.54 7.66
CA GLY A 64 -11.40 5.32 6.74
C GLY A 64 -11.05 6.70 7.27
N GLN A 65 -10.62 7.57 6.36
CA GLN A 65 -10.24 8.94 6.65
C GLN A 65 -10.64 9.87 5.51
N VAL A 66 -10.85 11.15 5.82
CA VAL A 66 -11.13 12.19 4.82
C VAL A 66 -9.87 12.43 3.98
N SER A 67 -9.96 12.17 2.67
CA SER A 67 -8.88 12.38 1.70
C SER A 67 -8.76 13.85 1.30
N ASP A 68 -9.83 14.42 0.75
CA ASP A 68 -9.87 15.81 0.29
C ASP A 68 -11.18 16.51 0.65
N ILE A 69 -11.13 17.84 0.70
CA ILE A 69 -12.29 18.72 0.93
C ILE A 69 -12.16 19.87 -0.07
N VAL A 70 -13.06 19.89 -1.04
CA VAL A 70 -13.13 20.94 -2.07
C VAL A 70 -14.49 21.63 -2.02
N LEU A 71 -14.49 22.94 -2.26
CA LEU A 71 -15.72 23.69 -2.49
C LEU A 71 -16.11 23.47 -3.95
N TRP A 72 -17.35 23.06 -4.17
CA TRP A 72 -17.95 23.00 -5.49
C TRP A 72 -18.65 24.34 -5.78
N ASP A 73 -18.36 24.93 -6.93
CA ASP A 73 -18.86 26.22 -7.40
C ASP A 73 -19.98 26.02 -8.44
#